data_AF-A0AAJ7L3Y7-F1
#
_entry.id   AF-A0AAJ7L3Y7-F1
#
_cell.length_a   1.000
_cell.length_b   1.000
_cell.length_c   1.000
_cell.angle_alpha   90.00
_cell.angle_beta   90.00
_cell.angle_gamma   90.00
#
_symmetry.space_group_name_H-M   'P 1'
#
loop_
_entity.id
_entity.type
_entity.pdbx_description
1 polymer ?
#
loop_
_entity_poly.entity_id
_entity_poly.type
_entity_poly.pdbx_seq_one_letter_code
_entity_poly.pdbx_strand_id
1 'polypeptide(L)'
;MSISRKPDDFKLLVSDQCRNNITAGRESKVAYESFLHVTRSAHGLHLLYETTRGEHLKDNALLSTIKSLLSCSKSRADRYQALLENQALPPKPVITRWETFVLTALHHHRNFNENETRVFASQIEARAADS
;
A
#
# COMPACT_ATOMS: atom_id res chain seq x y z
N MET A 1 -11.95 -55.73 11.39
CA MET A 1 -11.20 -55.19 10.24
C MET A 1 -11.22 -53.66 10.37
N SER A 2 -10.27 -53.08 11.12
CA SER A 2 -10.24 -51.62 11.33
C SER A 2 -9.58 -50.96 10.12
N ILE A 3 -10.36 -50.25 9.32
CA ILE A 3 -9.84 -49.42 8.24
C ILE A 3 -9.23 -48.18 8.90
N SER A 4 -7.93 -48.24 9.20
CA SER A 4 -7.14 -47.06 9.56
C SER A 4 -7.00 -46.19 8.30
N ARG A 5 -7.94 -45.26 8.08
CA ARG A 5 -7.78 -44.23 7.05
C ARG A 5 -6.63 -43.33 7.51
N LYS A 6 -5.56 -43.22 6.70
CA LYS A 6 -4.62 -42.09 6.82
C LYS A 6 -5.43 -40.80 6.70
N PRO A 7 -5.11 -39.71 7.43
CA PRO A 7 -5.74 -38.43 7.15
C PRO A 7 -5.53 -38.11 5.67
N ASP A 8 -6.61 -37.83 4.96
CA ASP A 8 -6.56 -37.54 3.52
C ASP A 8 -5.59 -36.38 3.27
N ASP A 9 -4.54 -36.62 2.48
CA ASP A 9 -3.52 -35.61 2.15
C ASP A 9 -4.16 -34.48 1.35
N PHE A 10 -4.46 -33.38 2.04
CA PHE A 10 -5.18 -32.25 1.47
C PHE A 10 -4.25 -31.34 0.67
N LYS A 11 -4.59 -31.04 -0.59
CA LYS A 11 -3.77 -30.19 -1.46
C LYS A 11 -4.24 -28.75 -1.40
N LEU A 12 -3.38 -27.85 -0.96
CA LEU A 12 -3.65 -26.41 -0.90
C LEU A 12 -2.94 -25.69 -2.05
N LEU A 13 -3.71 -25.01 -2.90
CA LEU A 13 -3.20 -24.06 -3.88
C LEU A 13 -3.45 -22.64 -3.37
N VAL A 14 -2.38 -21.84 -3.22
CA VAL A 14 -2.48 -20.41 -2.90
C VAL A 14 -1.99 -19.60 -4.09
N SER A 15 -2.88 -18.81 -4.71
CA SER A 15 -2.55 -17.96 -5.86
C SER A 15 -3.16 -16.57 -5.71
N ASP A 16 -2.80 -15.62 -6.59
CA ASP A 16 -3.53 -14.36 -6.70
C ASP A 16 -4.93 -14.56 -7.34
N GLN A 17 -5.73 -13.48 -7.45
CA GLN A 17 -7.05 -13.51 -8.09
C GLN A 17 -7.03 -13.25 -9.59
N CYS A 18 -5.89 -13.43 -10.27
CA CYS A 18 -5.87 -13.35 -11.72
C CYS A 18 -6.86 -14.39 -12.30
N ARG A 19 -7.61 -13.99 -13.33
CA ARG A 19 -8.66 -14.83 -13.94
C ARG A 19 -8.14 -16.21 -14.33
N ASN A 20 -6.92 -16.28 -14.85
CA ASN A 20 -6.26 -17.55 -15.20
C ASN A 20 -6.02 -18.44 -13.98
N ASN A 21 -5.62 -17.87 -12.85
CA ASN A 21 -5.36 -18.61 -11.61
C ASN A 21 -6.65 -19.12 -10.96
N ILE A 22 -7.74 -18.36 -11.08
CA ILE A 22 -9.08 -18.80 -10.67
C ILE A 22 -9.56 -19.96 -11.55
N THR A 23 -9.39 -19.85 -12.87
CA THR A 23 -9.74 -20.93 -13.81
C THR A 23 -8.93 -22.19 -13.54
N ALA A 24 -7.61 -22.06 -13.43
CA ALA A 24 -6.71 -23.18 -13.13
C ALA A 24 -7.03 -23.84 -11.78
N GLY A 25 -7.36 -23.07 -10.75
CA GLY A 25 -7.79 -23.62 -9.45
C GLY A 25 -9.11 -24.39 -9.54
N ARG A 26 -10.07 -23.90 -10.32
CA ARG A 26 -11.35 -24.60 -10.56
C ARG A 26 -11.15 -25.90 -11.33
N GLU A 27 -10.34 -25.88 -12.38
CA GLU A 27 -10.01 -27.08 -13.16
C GLU A 27 -9.23 -28.10 -12.32
N SER A 28 -8.28 -27.63 -11.49
CA SER A 28 -7.52 -28.50 -10.57
C SER A 28 -8.42 -29.18 -9.54
N LYS A 29 -9.49 -28.52 -9.07
CA LYS A 29 -10.47 -29.12 -8.17
C LYS A 29 -11.19 -30.32 -8.78
N VAL A 30 -11.35 -30.36 -10.10
CA VAL A 30 -11.95 -31.52 -10.81
C VAL A 30 -11.00 -32.72 -10.80
N ALA A 31 -9.68 -32.47 -10.83
CA ALA A 31 -8.66 -33.52 -10.88
C ALA A 31 -8.26 -34.09 -9.50
N TYR A 32 -8.58 -33.39 -8.41
CA TYR A 32 -8.15 -33.76 -7.06
C TYR A 32 -9.34 -33.73 -6.07
N GLU A 33 -9.66 -34.89 -5.51
CA GLU A 33 -10.81 -35.08 -4.60
C GLU A 33 -10.68 -34.30 -3.27
N SER A 34 -9.44 -34.03 -2.84
CA SER A 34 -9.10 -33.24 -1.64
C SER A 34 -8.24 -32.03 -2.02
N PHE A 35 -8.87 -31.01 -2.60
CA PHE A 35 -8.19 -29.80 -3.08
C PHE A 35 -8.90 -28.50 -2.67
N LEU A 36 -8.12 -27.58 -2.11
CA LEU A 36 -8.58 -26.24 -1.75
C LEU A 36 -7.73 -25.20 -2.46
N HIS A 37 -8.41 -24.34 -3.22
CA HIS A 37 -7.82 -23.15 -3.79
C HIS A 37 -8.17 -21.94 -2.93
N VAL A 38 -7.15 -21.27 -2.41
CA VAL A 38 -7.28 -20.02 -1.65
C VAL A 38 -6.68 -18.89 -2.46
N THR A 39 -7.48 -17.86 -2.70
CA THR A 39 -7.01 -16.62 -3.30
C THR A 39 -6.35 -15.73 -2.26
N ARG A 40 -5.19 -15.17 -2.61
CA ARG A 40 -4.45 -14.26 -1.72
C ARG A 40 -5.22 -12.95 -1.56
N SER A 41 -5.65 -12.67 -0.33
CA SER A 41 -6.37 -11.44 0.06
C SER A 41 -5.63 -10.16 -0.33
N ALA A 42 -4.31 -10.21 -0.46
CA ALA A 42 -3.48 -9.09 -0.92
C ALA A 42 -3.91 -8.54 -2.29
N HIS A 43 -4.43 -9.38 -3.20
CA HIS A 43 -4.93 -8.89 -4.49
C HIS A 43 -6.30 -8.20 -4.34
N GLY A 44 -7.17 -8.70 -3.46
CA GLY A 44 -8.43 -8.02 -3.14
C GLY A 44 -8.21 -6.64 -2.50
N LEU A 45 -7.24 -6.54 -1.59
CA LEU A 45 -6.82 -5.27 -0.98
C LEU A 45 -6.19 -4.32 -2.00
N HIS A 46 -5.45 -4.85 -2.98
CA HIS A 46 -4.91 -4.05 -4.07
C HIS A 46 -6.01 -3.45 -4.96
N LEU A 47 -7.02 -4.25 -5.34
CA LEU A 47 -8.17 -3.76 -6.11
C LEU A 47 -8.97 -2.71 -5.35
N LEU A 48 -9.25 -2.95 -4.06
CA LEU A 48 -9.91 -1.96 -3.20
C LEU A 48 -9.14 -0.65 -3.17
N TYR A 49 -7.82 -0.72 -3.02
CA TYR A 49 -6.95 0.45 -3.10
C TYR A 49 -7.04 1.16 -4.47
N GLU A 50 -7.00 0.43 -5.59
CA GLU A 50 -7.10 1.04 -6.91
C GLU A 50 -8.44 1.75 -7.12
N THR A 51 -9.54 1.15 -6.65
CA THR A 51 -10.87 1.77 -6.67
C THR A 51 -10.91 3.05 -5.85
N THR A 52 -10.49 3.00 -4.58
CA THR A 52 -10.45 4.18 -3.70
C THR A 52 -9.53 5.26 -4.24
N ARG A 53 -8.37 4.89 -4.82
CA ARG A 53 -7.44 5.84 -5.44
C ARG A 53 -8.06 6.53 -6.67
N GLY A 54 -8.85 5.79 -7.45
CA GLY A 54 -9.59 6.33 -8.60
C GLY A 54 -10.70 7.31 -8.18
N GLU A 55 -11.31 7.12 -7.02
CA GLU A 55 -12.31 8.03 -6.45
C GLU A 55 -11.66 9.26 -5.78
N HIS A 56 -10.48 9.10 -5.18
CA HIS A 56 -9.75 10.13 -4.44
C HIS A 56 -8.53 10.69 -5.20
N LEU A 57 -8.75 11.12 -6.45
CA LEU A 57 -7.67 11.60 -7.33
C LEU A 57 -6.88 12.78 -6.74
N LYS A 58 -7.54 13.68 -6.00
CA LYS A 58 -6.90 14.85 -5.36
C LYS A 58 -5.94 14.43 -4.24
N ASP A 59 -6.36 13.50 -3.39
CA ASP A 59 -5.56 13.01 -2.27
C ASP A 59 -4.34 12.23 -2.78
N ASN A 60 -4.54 11.45 -3.84
CA ASN A 60 -3.46 10.76 -4.54
C ASN A 60 -2.45 11.75 -5.18
N ALA A 61 -2.92 12.85 -5.79
CA ALA A 61 -2.06 13.88 -6.35
C ALA A 61 -1.24 14.61 -5.27
N LEU A 62 -1.86 14.90 -4.12
CA LEU A 62 -1.19 15.50 -2.96
C LEU A 62 -0.05 14.60 -2.47
N LEU A 63 -0.33 13.33 -2.21
CA LEU A 63 0.68 12.36 -1.74
C LEU A 63 1.81 12.16 -2.76
N SER A 64 1.48 12.13 -4.06
CA SER A 64 2.49 12.06 -5.13
C SER A 64 3.37 13.31 -5.19
N THR A 65 2.80 14.49 -4.93
CA THR A 65 3.52 15.76 -4.92
C THR A 65 4.46 15.84 -3.71
N ILE A 66 3.98 15.49 -2.51
CA ILE A 66 4.78 15.45 -1.29
C ILE A 66 5.97 14.49 -1.47
N LYS A 67 5.72 13.29 -2.00
CA LYS A 67 6.78 12.34 -2.37
C LYS A 67 7.81 12.99 -3.27
N SER A 68 7.37 13.60 -4.37
CA SER A 68 8.25 14.17 -5.38
C SER A 68 9.14 15.26 -4.79
N LEU A 69 8.58 16.12 -3.93
CA LEU A 69 9.30 17.17 -3.20
C LEU A 69 10.41 16.59 -2.32
N LEU A 70 10.10 15.57 -1.51
CA LEU A 70 11.06 14.94 -0.61
C LEU A 70 12.14 14.13 -1.36
N SER A 71 11.78 13.45 -2.46
CA SER A 71 12.75 12.67 -3.24
C SER A 71 13.70 13.52 -4.07
N CYS A 72 13.28 14.73 -4.45
CA CYS A 72 14.03 15.60 -5.35
C CYS A 72 15.14 16.40 -4.65
N SER A 73 15.19 16.40 -3.30
CA SER A 73 16.32 17.01 -2.58
C SER A 73 16.53 16.37 -1.22
N LYS A 74 17.77 15.91 -0.98
CA LYS A 74 18.20 15.43 0.33
C LYS A 74 18.08 16.51 1.41
N SER A 75 18.34 17.79 1.09
CA SER A 75 18.20 18.88 2.07
C SER A 75 16.76 19.07 2.52
N ARG A 76 15.77 18.85 1.64
CA ARG A 76 14.34 18.90 1.99
C ARG A 76 13.94 17.71 2.84
N ALA A 77 14.45 16.52 2.53
CA ALA A 77 14.24 15.32 3.33
C ALA A 77 14.84 15.45 4.74
N ASP A 78 16.07 15.94 4.85
CA ASP A 78 16.77 16.12 6.12
C ASP A 78 16.07 17.19 6.99
N ARG A 79 15.62 18.30 6.38
CA ARG A 79 14.85 19.34 7.09
C ARG A 79 13.49 18.82 7.56
N TYR A 80 12.80 18.04 6.72
CA TYR A 80 11.54 17.41 7.09
C TYR A 80 11.71 16.37 8.21
N GLN A 81 12.80 15.59 8.19
CA GLN A 81 13.15 14.66 9.27
C GLN A 81 13.45 15.38 10.59
N ALA A 82 14.21 16.48 10.54
CA ALA A 82 14.48 17.31 11.72
C ALA A 82 13.20 17.90 12.34
N LEU A 83 12.22 18.24 11.51
CA LEU A 83 10.92 18.77 11.92
C LEU A 83 9.99 17.71 12.53
N LEU A 84 10.16 16.45 12.14
CA LEU A 84 9.47 15.30 12.75
C LEU A 84 10.21 14.77 14.00
N GLU A 85 11.04 15.59 14.65
CA GLU A 85 11.84 15.19 15.82
C GLU A 85 12.72 13.95 15.56
N ASN A 86 13.28 13.84 14.36
CA ASN A 86 14.03 12.68 13.87
C ASN A 86 13.23 11.36 13.76
N GLN A 87 11.89 11.41 13.72
CA GLN A 87 11.11 10.25 13.35
C GLN A 87 11.45 9.77 11.93
N ALA A 88 11.19 8.48 11.69
CA ALA A 88 11.43 7.86 10.40
C ALA A 88 10.61 8.55 9.30
N LEU A 89 11.28 8.91 8.21
CA LEU A 89 10.63 9.42 7.00
C LEU A 89 9.55 8.43 6.51
N PRO A 90 8.48 8.92 5.88
CA PRO A 90 7.46 8.05 5.31
C PRO A 90 8.12 7.04 4.35
N PRO A 91 7.66 5.78 4.34
CA PRO A 91 8.25 4.76 3.50
C PRO A 91 8.16 5.21 2.04
N LYS A 92 9.28 5.15 1.29
CA LYS A 92 9.32 5.57 -0.11
C LYS A 92 8.24 4.82 -0.88
N PRO A 93 7.18 5.50 -1.40
CA PRO A 93 6.09 4.78 -2.01
C PRO A 93 6.58 4.09 -3.29
N VAL A 94 6.64 2.77 -3.22
CA VAL A 94 6.79 1.91 -4.38
C VAL A 94 5.41 1.89 -5.05
N ILE A 95 5.28 2.48 -6.23
CA ILE A 95 3.98 2.66 -6.93
C ILE A 95 3.25 1.31 -7.08
N THR A 96 3.99 0.21 -7.15
CA THR A 96 3.48 -1.16 -7.29
C THR A 96 3.09 -1.86 -5.99
N ARG A 97 3.14 -1.18 -4.82
CA ARG A 97 2.72 -1.76 -3.53
C ARG A 97 1.71 -0.84 -2.82
N TRP A 98 0.44 -1.21 -2.86
CA TRP A 98 -0.69 -0.51 -2.22
C TRP A 98 -0.45 -0.24 -0.72
N GLU A 99 0.21 -1.19 -0.05
CA GLU A 99 0.61 -1.07 1.35
C GLU A 99 1.40 0.20 1.61
N THR A 100 2.37 0.52 0.74
CA THR A 100 3.23 1.68 0.94
C THR A 100 2.47 2.99 0.77
N PHE A 101 1.46 3.03 -0.10
CA PHE A 101 0.60 4.21 -0.22
C PHE A 101 -0.21 4.43 1.06
N VAL A 102 -0.86 3.37 1.57
CA VAL A 102 -1.70 3.46 2.79
C VAL A 102 -0.85 3.84 3.99
N LEU A 103 0.33 3.24 4.16
CA LEU A 103 1.25 3.57 5.24
C LEU A 103 1.75 5.02 5.16
N THR A 104 2.03 5.53 3.96
CA THR A 104 2.44 6.93 3.77
C THR A 104 1.29 7.90 4.04
N ALA A 105 0.07 7.59 3.58
CA ALA A 105 -1.10 8.39 3.89
C ALA A 105 -1.38 8.44 5.40
N LEU A 106 -1.28 7.30 6.09
CA LEU A 106 -1.41 7.23 7.54
C LEU A 106 -0.28 7.96 8.27
N HIS A 107 0.95 7.90 7.75
CA HIS A 107 2.08 8.64 8.31
C HIS A 107 1.82 10.14 8.26
N HIS A 108 1.44 10.67 7.09
CA HIS A 108 1.09 12.08 6.97
C HIS A 108 -0.12 12.43 7.82
N HIS A 109 -1.19 11.64 7.81
CA HIS A 109 -2.36 11.91 8.65
C HIS A 109 -2.02 11.98 10.16
N ARG A 110 -1.16 11.08 10.65
CA ARG A 110 -0.71 11.07 12.05
C ARG A 110 0.20 12.25 12.40
N ASN A 111 0.98 12.72 11.43
CA ASN A 111 1.90 13.84 11.59
C ASN A 111 1.30 15.19 11.14
N PHE A 112 0.05 15.18 10.65
CA PHE A 112 -0.69 16.35 10.17
C PHE A 112 -1.09 17.34 11.28
N ASN A 113 -0.73 17.08 12.54
CA ASN A 113 -0.84 18.09 13.60
C ASN A 113 -0.04 19.36 13.22
N GLU A 114 -0.25 20.46 13.98
CA GLU A 114 0.24 21.85 13.75
C GLU A 114 1.64 22.02 13.12
N ASN A 115 2.54 21.05 13.30
CA ASN A 115 3.90 21.03 12.76
C ASN A 115 3.97 20.89 11.23
N GLU A 116 3.21 20.00 10.58
CA GLU A 116 3.25 19.89 9.11
C GLU A 116 2.55 21.09 8.44
N THR A 117 1.43 21.55 9.00
CA THR A 117 0.66 22.69 8.46
C THR A 117 1.46 24.00 8.51
N ARG A 118 2.18 24.27 9.61
CA ARG A 118 3.07 25.45 9.74
C ARG A 118 4.22 25.44 8.72
N VAL A 119 4.71 24.28 8.32
CA VAL A 119 5.84 24.16 7.39
C VAL A 119 5.40 24.43 5.96
N PHE A 120 4.26 23.87 5.55
CA PHE A 120 3.71 24.15 4.22
C PHE A 120 3.19 25.60 4.13
N ALA A 121 2.52 26.12 5.17
CA ALA A 121 2.07 27.51 5.22
C ALA A 121 3.23 28.51 5.20
N SER A 122 4.26 28.33 6.05
CA SER A 122 5.39 29.27 6.10
C SER A 122 6.25 29.29 4.84
N GLN A 123 6.36 28.16 4.11
CA GLN A 123 7.03 28.15 2.81
C GLN A 123 6.20 28.78 1.69
N ILE A 124 4.87 28.69 1.75
CA ILE A 124 3.99 29.37 0.81
C ILE A 124 4.03 30.88 1.06
N GLU A 125 3.96 31.31 2.33
CA GLU A 125 4.04 32.71 2.74
C GLU A 125 5.39 33.35 2.40
N ALA A 126 6.51 32.64 2.67
CA ALA A 126 7.84 33.14 2.31
C ALA A 126 8.00 33.31 0.78
N ARG A 127 7.43 32.40 -0.02
CA ARG A 127 7.45 32.51 -1.48
C ARG A 127 6.54 33.61 -2.02
N ALA A 128 5.42 33.89 -1.33
CA ALA A 128 4.51 34.96 -1.70
C ALA A 128 5.05 36.36 -1.32
N ALA A 129 5.98 36.43 -0.35
CA ALA A 129 6.64 37.68 0.05
C ALA A 129 7.82 38.07 -0.86
N ASP A 130 8.38 37.11 -1.60
CA ASP A 130 9.50 37.30 -2.54
C ASP A 130 9.05 37.63 -3.98
N SER A 131 7.74 37.80 -4.21
CA SER A 131 7.11 38.07 -5.51
C SER A 131 6.22 39.30 -5.46
#